data_AF-A0A258ZVF5-F1
#
_entry.id   AF-A0A258ZVF5-F1
#
_cell.length_a   1.000
_cell.length_b   1.000
_cell.length_c   1.000
_cell.angle_alpha   90.00
_cell.angle_beta   90.00
_cell.angle_gamma   90.00
#
_symmetry.space_group_name_H-M   'P 1'
#
loop_
_entity.id
_entity.type
_entity.pdbx_description
1 polymer ?
#
loop_
_entity_poly.entity_id
_entity_poly.type
_entity_poly.pdbx_seq_one_letter_code
_entity_poly.pdbx_strand_id
1 'polypeptide(L)' 'SKELKALGFKFVGPTIVYAAMQACGLVNDHLVDCHRADLGA' A
#
# COMPACT_ATOMS: atom_id res chain seq x y z
N SER A 1 -0.05 8.52 -6.15
CA SER A 1 0.12 9.83 -5.46
C SER A 1 -0.25 11.02 -6.34
N LYS A 2 0.24 11.11 -7.59
CA LYS A 2 -0.07 12.24 -8.51
C LYS A 2 -1.57 12.45 -8.74
N GLU A 3 -2.30 11.39 -9.05
CA GLU A 3 -3.75 11.46 -9.25
C GLU A 3 -4.50 11.87 -7.99
N LEU A 4 -4.14 11.30 -6.83
CA LEU A 4 -4.72 11.71 -5.55
C LEU A 4 -4.50 13.19 -5.25
N LYS A 5 -3.33 13.75 -5.59
CA LYS A 5 -3.09 15.20 -5.49
C LYS A 5 -4.00 15.98 -6.44
N ALA A 6 -4.20 15.50 -7.67
CA ALA A 6 -5.08 16.14 -8.65
C ALA A 6 -6.56 16.12 -8.21
N LEU A 7 -6.97 15.07 -7.50
CA LEU A 7 -8.30 14.97 -6.88
C LEU A 7 -8.43 15.80 -5.57
N GLY A 8 -7.42 16.58 -5.20
CA GLY A 8 -7.46 17.49 -4.05
C GLY A 8 -7.05 16.89 -2.71
N PHE A 9 -6.60 15.63 -2.67
CA PHE A 9 -6.12 15.02 -1.45
C PHE A 9 -4.77 15.65 -1.02
N LYS A 10 -4.63 15.87 0.29
CA LYS A 10 -3.41 16.41 0.91
C LYS A 10 -2.64 15.28 1.63
N PHE A 11 -1.34 15.48 1.84
CA PHE A 11 -0.46 14.47 2.47
C PHE A 11 -0.41 13.11 1.77
N VAL A 12 -0.67 13.06 0.47
CA VAL A 12 -0.63 11.82 -0.34
C VAL A 12 0.72 11.65 -1.06
N GLY A 13 1.82 11.76 -0.33
CA GLY A 13 3.17 11.48 -0.85
C GLY A 13 3.31 10.02 -1.30
N PRO A 14 4.26 9.68 -2.20
CA PRO A 14 4.43 8.31 -2.70
C PRO A 14 4.61 7.29 -1.58
N THR A 15 5.44 7.58 -0.57
CA THR A 15 5.63 6.71 0.61
C THR A 15 4.35 6.48 1.40
N ILE A 16 3.56 7.55 1.62
CA ILE A 16 2.29 7.46 2.36
C ILE A 16 1.29 6.60 1.60
N VAL A 17 1.20 6.80 0.28
CA VAL A 17 0.30 6.02 -0.58
C VAL A 17 0.74 4.56 -0.62
N TYR A 18 2.03 4.26 -0.67
CA TYR A 18 2.52 2.88 -0.61
C TYR A 18 2.18 2.19 0.71
N ALA A 19 2.44 2.85 1.83
CA ALA A 19 2.06 2.34 3.15
C ALA A 19 0.55 2.10 3.27
N ALA A 20 -0.28 2.99 2.70
CA ALA A 20 -1.73 2.81 2.66
C ALA A 20 -2.14 1.59 1.81
N MET A 21 -1.48 1.35 0.67
CA MET A 21 -1.73 0.17 -0.16
C MET A 21 -1.39 -1.12 0.58
N GLN A 22 -0.27 -1.16 1.32
CA GLN A 22 0.07 -2.29 2.19
C GLN A 22 -1.00 -2.51 3.28
N ALA A 23 -1.41 -1.45 3.98
CA ALA A 23 -2.37 -1.54 5.08
C ALA A 23 -3.79 -1.95 4.64
N CYS A 24 -4.22 -1.52 3.44
CA CYS A 24 -5.52 -1.89 2.87
C CYS A 24 -5.51 -3.26 2.16
N GLY A 25 -4.36 -3.95 2.11
CA GLY A 25 -4.24 -5.24 1.43
C GLY A 25 -4.23 -5.16 -0.10
N LEU A 26 -4.01 -3.98 -0.67
CA LEU A 26 -3.84 -3.79 -2.12
C LEU A 26 -2.46 -4.31 -2.58
N VAL A 27 -1.49 -4.33 -1.68
CA VAL A 27 -0.16 -4.92 -1.87
C VAL A 27 0.10 -5.87 -0.71
N ASN A 28 0.51 -7.10 -1.02
CA ASN A 28 0.93 -8.06 -0.01
C ASN A 28 2.45 -8.07 0.13
N ASP A 29 2.94 -7.25 1.07
CA ASP A 29 4.35 -7.16 1.42
C ASP A 29 4.67 -7.80 2.77
N HIS A 30 3.85 -8.76 3.20
CA HIS A 30 4.24 -9.58 4.34
C HIS A 30 5.57 -10.30 4.03
N LEU A 31 6.45 -10.39 5.03
CA LEU A 31 7.68 -11.18 4.92
C LEU A 31 7.33 -12.64 4.60
N VAL A 32 8.22 -13.33 3.88
CA VAL A 32 7.99 -14.70 3.39
C VAL A 32 7.77 -15.73 4.50
N ASP A 33 8.25 -15.44 5.71
CA ASP A 33 8.09 -16.27 6.92
C ASP A 33 6.91 -15.81 7.81
N CYS A 34 6.17 -14.78 7.39
CA CYS A 34 5.02 -14.30 8.13
C CYS A 34 3.84 -15.29 8.00
N HIS A 35 3.24 -15.70 9.12
CA HIS A 35 2.07 -16.59 9.14
C HIS A 35 0.83 -16.06 8.40
N ARG A 36 0.82 -14.78 8.00
CA ARG A 36 -0.24 -14.13 7.22
C ARG A 36 0.16 -13.84 5.78
N ALA A 37 1.39 -14.15 5.38
CA ALA A 37 1.79 -14.01 3.99
C ALA A 37 0.89 -14.90 3.13
N ASP A 38 0.35 -14.30 2.08
CA ASP A 38 -0.35 -15.03 1.03
C ASP A 38 0.61 -15.04 -0.15
N LEU A 39 1.27 -16.17 -0.32
CA LEU A 39 2.29 -16.38 -1.34
C LEU A 39 1.69 -16.68 -2.71
N GLY A 40 0.36 -16.68 -2.83
CA GLY A 40 -0.36 -17.12 -4.02
C GLY A 40 -0.22 -18.63 -4.20
N ALA A 41 -1.30 -19.35 -3.91
CA ALA A 41 -1.44 -20.75 -4.33
C ALA A 41 -1.56 -20.85 -5.86
#